data_AF-A0A800B0B0-F1
#
_entry.id   AF-A0A800B0B0-F1
#
_cell.length_a   1.000
_cell.length_b   1.000
_cell.length_c   1.000
_cell.angle_alpha   90.00
_cell.angle_beta   90.00
_cell.angle_gamma   90.00
#
_symmetry.space_group_name_H-M   'P 1'
#
loop_
_entity.id
_entity.type
_entity.pdbx_description
1 polymer ?
#
loop_
_entity_poly.entity_id
_entity_poly.type
_entity_poly.pdbx_seq_one_letter_code
_entity_poly.pdbx_strand_id
1 'polypeptide(L)'
;MKYRSIYVTMFASLMLLGCNESQAQQEENKKKENTELIENTQNEDFEYVVESFADIQVLRYQIHGFDKLSLKQQKLVYYLYEAGLAGRDIIWDQNYRHNLAIRNALEKVYQNYQGDKSTEDWNNFEVYIKRVWFSNGIHHHYSMDKIMPDFSKDYFVKLLEETNTQITDEALEAIFNDKDLKKVSLDASGDLVLNSAT
;
A
#
# COMPACT_ATOMS: atom_id res chain seq x y z
N MET A 1 90.45 23.43 -8.28
CA MET A 1 89.84 23.06 -9.59
C MET A 1 88.42 22.61 -9.34
N LYS A 2 87.37 22.87 -10.12
CA LYS A 2 87.00 23.83 -11.18
C LYS A 2 85.56 23.38 -11.56
N TYR A 3 84.58 24.27 -11.42
CA TYR A 3 83.30 24.42 -12.15
C TYR A 3 82.29 23.25 -12.35
N ARG A 4 81.08 23.47 -11.79
CA ARG A 4 79.73 23.50 -12.42
C ARG A 4 79.52 22.84 -13.80
N SER A 5 78.44 22.07 -13.96
CA SER A 5 77.32 22.45 -14.85
C SER A 5 76.05 21.60 -14.64
N ILE A 6 74.91 22.28 -14.68
CA ILE A 6 73.53 21.78 -14.77
C ILE A 6 73.25 21.35 -16.20
N TYR A 7 72.54 20.24 -16.43
CA TYR A 7 71.58 20.12 -17.54
C TYR A 7 70.35 19.31 -17.13
N VAL A 8 69.24 20.04 -17.12
CA VAL A 8 67.86 19.58 -17.23
C VAL A 8 67.66 18.93 -18.59
N THR A 9 67.07 17.73 -18.66
CA THR A 9 66.30 17.29 -19.84
C THR A 9 65.38 16.10 -19.50
N MET A 10 64.13 16.44 -19.18
CA MET A 10 62.91 15.91 -19.80
C MET A 10 62.80 14.40 -20.06
N PHE A 11 62.09 13.69 -19.19
CA PHE A 11 61.08 12.71 -19.62
C PHE A 11 59.93 12.70 -18.60
N ALA A 12 59.02 13.63 -18.80
CA ALA A 12 57.68 13.58 -18.22
C ALA A 12 56.82 12.62 -19.06
N SER A 13 55.81 12.04 -18.40
CA SER A 13 54.63 11.38 -18.97
C SER A 13 54.75 9.90 -19.36
N LEU A 14 54.37 9.05 -18.40
CA LEU A 14 53.58 7.83 -18.63
C LEU A 14 52.92 7.39 -17.30
N MET A 15 52.04 8.25 -16.79
CA MET A 15 51.05 7.90 -15.77
C MET A 15 49.68 8.41 -16.21
N LEU A 16 49.11 7.89 -17.31
CA LEU A 16 47.70 8.07 -17.64
C LEU A 16 47.21 6.90 -18.52
N LEU A 17 47.01 5.74 -17.90
CA LEU A 17 45.98 4.77 -18.34
C LEU A 17 45.15 4.39 -17.11
N GLY A 18 44.60 5.41 -16.46
CA GLY A 18 43.37 5.24 -15.68
C GLY A 18 42.21 5.29 -16.66
N CYS A 19 41.39 4.24 -16.71
CA CYS A 19 40.13 4.23 -17.43
C CYS A 19 39.26 5.39 -16.94
N ASN A 20 39.29 6.49 -17.67
CA ASN A 20 38.28 7.54 -17.58
C ASN A 20 37.27 7.22 -18.69
N GLU A 21 36.33 6.30 -18.43
CA GLU A 21 35.10 6.32 -19.21
C GLU A 21 34.48 7.70 -18.99
N SER A 22 34.24 8.42 -20.08
CA SER A 22 33.66 9.75 -19.98
C SER A 22 32.32 9.67 -19.25
N GLN A 23 32.01 10.68 -18.42
CA GLN A 23 30.70 10.78 -17.75
C GLN A 23 29.52 10.67 -18.75
N ALA A 24 29.75 11.06 -20.02
CA ALA A 24 28.80 10.86 -21.11
C ALA A 24 28.54 9.37 -21.44
N GLN A 25 29.54 8.49 -21.39
CA GLN A 25 29.38 7.05 -21.61
C GLN A 25 28.69 6.34 -20.44
N GLN A 26 28.93 6.78 -19.20
CA GLN A 26 28.22 6.26 -18.04
C GLN A 26 26.76 6.73 -18.00
N GLU A 27 26.48 7.98 -18.37
CA GLU A 27 25.10 8.46 -18.54
C GLU A 27 24.39 7.76 -19.70
N GLU A 28 25.07 7.52 -20.82
CA GLU A 28 24.49 6.85 -21.98
C GLU A 28 24.24 5.35 -21.73
N ASN A 29 25.11 4.67 -20.97
CA ASN A 29 24.87 3.29 -20.53
C ASN A 29 23.77 3.19 -19.47
N LYS A 30 23.72 4.11 -18.49
CA LYS A 30 22.65 4.17 -17.49
C LYS A 30 21.31 4.57 -18.11
N LYS A 31 21.34 5.40 -19.15
CA LYS A 31 20.17 5.77 -19.96
C LYS A 31 19.77 4.62 -20.88
N LYS A 32 20.68 3.86 -21.50
CA LYS A 32 20.35 2.64 -22.27
C LYS A 32 19.77 1.54 -21.38
N GLU A 33 20.35 1.29 -20.21
CA GLU A 33 19.86 0.29 -19.25
C GLU A 33 18.48 0.68 -18.68
N ASN A 34 18.25 1.97 -18.36
CA ASN A 34 16.92 2.46 -17.97
C ASN A 34 15.92 2.60 -19.14
N THR A 35 16.39 2.80 -20.37
CA THR A 35 15.51 2.94 -21.56
C THR A 35 15.11 1.56 -22.12
N GLU A 36 15.95 0.53 -22.00
CA GLU A 36 15.59 -0.86 -22.36
C GLU A 36 14.66 -1.52 -21.32
N LEU A 37 14.69 -1.08 -20.06
CA LEU A 37 13.73 -1.51 -19.03
C LEU A 37 12.35 -0.86 -19.19
N ILE A 38 12.28 0.28 -19.90
CA ILE A 38 11.03 0.93 -20.32
C ILE A 38 10.87 0.70 -21.82
N GLU A 39 10.78 -0.57 -22.26
CA GLU A 39 9.98 -0.84 -23.44
C GLU A 39 8.55 -0.40 -23.11
N ASN A 40 8.22 0.82 -23.52
CA ASN A 40 6.87 1.35 -23.61
C ASN A 40 6.09 0.45 -24.57
N THR A 41 5.67 -0.72 -24.11
CA THR A 41 4.45 -1.34 -24.60
C THR A 41 3.31 -0.48 -24.04
N GLN A 42 3.12 0.71 -24.61
CA GLN A 42 1.91 1.50 -24.45
C GLN A 42 0.80 0.63 -25.03
N ASN A 43 0.23 -0.24 -24.20
CA ASN A 43 -0.96 -0.97 -24.55
C ASN A 43 -2.09 0.05 -24.38
N GLU A 44 -2.52 0.67 -25.48
CA GLU A 44 -3.56 1.72 -25.48
C GLU A 44 -4.88 1.22 -24.86
N ASP A 45 -5.04 -0.11 -24.70
CA ASP A 45 -6.21 -0.77 -24.10
C ASP A 45 -6.08 -1.11 -22.59
N PHE A 46 -5.00 -0.71 -21.89
CA PHE A 46 -4.90 -0.98 -20.45
C PHE A 46 -5.72 0.01 -19.61
N GLU A 47 -6.87 -0.44 -19.11
CA GLU A 47 -7.69 0.34 -18.19
C GLU A 47 -7.04 0.41 -16.80
N TYR A 48 -6.55 1.58 -16.41
CA TYR A 48 -5.84 1.80 -15.12
C TYR A 48 -6.79 1.91 -13.92
N VAL A 49 -7.98 2.45 -14.13
CA VAL A 49 -8.97 2.67 -13.07
C VAL A 49 -9.78 1.40 -12.89
N VAL A 50 -9.82 0.86 -11.67
CA VAL A 50 -10.61 -0.33 -11.35
C VAL A 50 -12.01 0.06 -10.91
N GLU A 51 -12.08 0.98 -9.95
CA GLU A 51 -13.35 1.53 -9.45
C GLU A 51 -13.11 2.84 -8.69
N SER A 52 -14.19 3.54 -8.33
CA SER A 52 -14.17 4.66 -7.40
C SER A 52 -15.36 4.57 -6.46
N PHE A 53 -15.13 4.84 -5.17
CA PHE A 53 -16.15 4.82 -4.13
C PHE A 53 -15.76 5.81 -3.02
N ALA A 54 -16.74 6.49 -2.42
CA ALA A 54 -16.49 7.59 -1.49
C ALA A 54 -15.45 8.58 -2.05
N ASP A 55 -14.36 8.80 -1.32
CA ASP A 55 -13.22 9.65 -1.68
C ASP A 55 -12.00 8.86 -2.22
N ILE A 56 -12.20 7.59 -2.59
CA ILE A 56 -11.14 6.66 -3.01
C ILE A 56 -11.31 6.27 -4.48
N GLN A 57 -10.18 6.22 -5.20
CA GLN A 57 -10.08 5.62 -6.53
C GLN A 57 -9.05 4.48 -6.49
N VAL A 58 -9.48 3.28 -6.86
CA VAL A 58 -8.60 2.10 -6.92
C VAL A 58 -7.99 2.02 -8.31
N LEU A 59 -6.66 1.97 -8.37
CA LEU A 59 -5.88 1.87 -9.59
C LEU A 59 -5.14 0.53 -9.66
N ARG A 60 -4.81 0.09 -10.88
CA ARG A 60 -3.89 -1.03 -11.13
C ARG A 60 -2.73 -0.61 -12.00
N TYR A 61 -1.60 -1.31 -11.87
CA TYR A 61 -0.37 -1.04 -12.61
C TYR A 61 0.12 -2.29 -13.33
N GLN A 62 0.87 -2.10 -14.42
CA GLN A 62 1.52 -3.18 -15.15
C GLN A 62 2.90 -3.46 -14.56
N ILE A 63 3.29 -4.74 -14.55
CA ILE A 63 4.63 -5.18 -14.13
C ILE A 63 5.44 -5.50 -15.38
N HIS A 64 6.08 -4.48 -15.95
CA HIS A 64 6.92 -4.64 -17.14
C HIS A 64 8.17 -5.48 -16.85
N GLY A 65 8.56 -6.35 -17.78
CA GLY A 65 9.80 -7.13 -17.70
C GLY A 65 9.76 -8.32 -16.73
N PHE A 66 8.62 -8.63 -16.11
CA PHE A 66 8.46 -9.84 -15.28
C PHE A 66 8.66 -11.14 -16.08
N ASP A 67 8.23 -11.12 -17.34
CA ASP A 67 8.39 -12.18 -18.34
C ASP A 67 9.85 -12.37 -18.78
N LYS A 68 10.68 -11.33 -18.67
CA LYS A 68 12.12 -11.38 -18.97
C LYS A 68 12.94 -12.01 -17.84
N LEU A 69 12.36 -12.24 -16.67
CA LEU A 69 13.04 -12.86 -15.54
C LEU A 69 13.28 -14.37 -15.78
N SER A 70 14.43 -14.87 -15.34
CA SER A 70 14.64 -16.32 -15.26
C SER A 70 13.66 -16.97 -14.30
N LEU A 71 13.37 -18.27 -14.47
CA LEU A 71 12.49 -19.01 -13.55
C LEU A 71 12.94 -18.91 -12.08
N LYS A 72 14.25 -18.87 -11.82
CA LYS A 72 14.79 -18.71 -10.46
C LYS A 72 14.44 -17.33 -9.87
N GLN A 73 14.53 -16.27 -10.67
CA GLN A 73 14.15 -14.92 -10.25
C GLN A 73 12.63 -14.79 -10.06
N GLN A 74 11.82 -15.36 -10.96
CA GLN A 74 10.36 -15.37 -10.81
C GLN A 74 9.94 -16.08 -9.52
N LYS A 75 10.55 -17.23 -9.19
CA LYS A 75 10.32 -17.92 -7.92
C LYS A 75 10.71 -17.07 -6.71
N LEU A 76 11.85 -16.37 -6.78
CA LEU A 76 12.26 -15.45 -5.72
C LEU A 76 11.23 -14.33 -5.52
N VAL A 77 10.80 -13.68 -6.60
CA VAL A 77 9.76 -12.63 -6.56
C VAL A 77 8.47 -13.17 -5.97
N TYR A 78 8.02 -14.35 -6.42
CA TYR A 78 6.84 -15.01 -5.89
C TYR A 78 6.92 -15.22 -4.37
N TYR A 79 8.00 -15.80 -3.86
CA TYR A 79 8.13 -16.05 -2.42
C TYR A 79 8.23 -14.76 -1.60
N LEU A 80 8.86 -13.70 -2.13
CA LEU A 80 8.88 -12.39 -1.48
C LEU A 80 7.49 -11.75 -1.44
N TYR A 81 6.71 -11.90 -2.51
CA TYR A 81 5.33 -11.42 -2.58
C TYR A 81 4.44 -12.14 -1.56
N GLU A 82 4.48 -13.47 -1.52
CA GLU A 82 3.73 -14.27 -0.54
C GLU A 82 4.10 -13.89 0.90
N ALA A 83 5.39 -13.66 1.18
CA ALA A 83 5.84 -13.18 2.49
C ALA A 83 5.27 -11.79 2.83
N GLY A 84 5.17 -10.89 1.85
CA GLY A 84 4.54 -9.58 2.02
C GLY A 84 3.04 -9.69 2.29
N LEU A 85 2.32 -10.54 1.54
CA LEU A 85 0.88 -10.76 1.73
C LEU A 85 0.54 -11.37 3.10
N ALA A 86 1.38 -12.27 3.59
CA ALA A 86 1.19 -12.91 4.90
C ALA A 86 1.13 -11.89 6.07
N GLY A 87 1.70 -10.70 5.89
CA GLY A 87 1.66 -9.62 6.88
C GLY A 87 0.35 -8.83 6.94
N ARG A 88 -0.63 -9.09 6.06
CA ARG A 88 -1.90 -8.33 6.00
C ARG A 88 -2.57 -8.25 7.36
N ASP A 89 -2.76 -9.35 8.05
CA ASP A 89 -3.56 -9.34 9.29
C ASP A 89 -2.82 -8.67 10.46
N ILE A 90 -1.49 -8.59 10.40
CA ILE A 90 -0.67 -7.92 11.41
C ILE A 90 -1.00 -6.42 11.43
N ILE A 91 -1.06 -5.75 10.27
CA ILE A 91 -1.33 -4.31 10.24
C ILE A 91 -2.77 -3.99 10.65
N TRP A 92 -3.72 -4.91 10.39
CA TRP A 92 -5.11 -4.74 10.84
C TRP A 92 -5.19 -4.76 12.37
N ASP A 93 -4.55 -5.74 13.00
CA ASP A 93 -4.51 -5.88 14.46
C ASP A 93 -3.78 -4.70 15.14
N GLN A 94 -2.65 -4.28 14.56
CA GLN A 94 -1.89 -3.12 15.01
C GLN A 94 -2.71 -1.83 14.92
N ASN A 95 -3.49 -1.64 13.85
CA ASN A 95 -4.25 -0.40 13.66
C ASN A 95 -5.39 -0.23 14.67
N TYR A 96 -6.00 -1.33 15.15
CA TYR A 96 -7.05 -1.29 16.16
C TYR A 96 -7.42 -2.72 16.61
N ARG A 97 -7.53 -2.93 17.93
CA ARG A 97 -7.83 -4.24 18.54
C ARG A 97 -9.09 -4.95 18.04
N HIS A 98 -10.08 -4.23 17.49
CA HIS A 98 -11.33 -4.82 17.00
C HIS A 98 -11.36 -5.02 15.47
N ASN A 99 -10.33 -4.56 14.72
CA ASN A 99 -10.35 -4.56 13.26
C ASN A 99 -10.53 -5.95 12.65
N LEU A 100 -9.84 -6.98 13.15
CA LEU A 100 -9.97 -8.33 12.60
C LEU A 100 -11.38 -8.91 12.83
N ALA A 101 -11.97 -8.67 14.01
CA ALA A 101 -13.33 -9.12 14.31
C ALA A 101 -14.36 -8.41 13.42
N ILE A 102 -14.24 -7.08 13.28
CA ILE A 102 -15.11 -6.26 12.42
C ILE A 102 -14.97 -6.70 10.96
N ARG A 103 -13.75 -6.80 10.44
CA ARG A 103 -13.49 -7.23 9.05
C ARG A 103 -14.14 -8.58 8.77
N ASN A 104 -13.89 -9.57 9.63
CA ASN A 104 -14.42 -10.92 9.44
C ASN A 104 -15.96 -10.95 9.42
N ALA A 105 -16.61 -10.12 10.24
CA ALA A 105 -18.07 -10.01 10.25
C ALA A 105 -18.59 -9.34 8.96
N LEU A 106 -18.01 -8.20 8.58
CA LEU A 106 -18.36 -7.49 7.35
C LEU A 106 -18.17 -8.39 6.11
N GLU A 107 -17.03 -9.07 6.00
CA GLU A 107 -16.70 -9.97 4.88
C GLU A 107 -17.69 -11.14 4.80
N LYS A 108 -18.07 -11.75 5.93
CA LYS A 108 -19.08 -12.81 5.96
C LYS A 108 -20.46 -12.32 5.53
N VAL A 109 -20.87 -11.13 5.96
CA VAL A 109 -22.11 -10.51 5.51
C VAL A 109 -22.06 -10.28 4.00
N TYR A 110 -20.98 -9.65 3.50
CA TYR A 110 -20.80 -9.35 2.08
C TYR A 110 -20.88 -10.59 1.19
N GLN A 111 -20.23 -11.69 1.61
CA GLN A 111 -20.18 -12.95 0.87
C GLN A 111 -21.50 -13.72 0.91
N ASN A 112 -22.22 -13.71 2.04
CA ASN A 112 -23.34 -14.62 2.26
C ASN A 112 -24.72 -13.98 2.11
N TYR A 113 -24.85 -12.64 2.14
CA TYR A 113 -26.14 -11.98 2.00
C TYR A 113 -26.79 -12.28 0.65
N GLN A 114 -28.02 -12.81 0.70
CA GLN A 114 -28.85 -13.17 -0.46
C GLN A 114 -30.09 -12.28 -0.64
N GLY A 115 -30.24 -11.24 0.20
CA GLY A 115 -31.35 -10.30 0.09
C GLY A 115 -31.13 -9.28 -1.04
N ASP A 116 -31.96 -8.23 -1.04
CA ASP A 116 -31.92 -7.20 -2.08
C ASP A 116 -30.68 -6.28 -1.92
N LYS A 117 -29.79 -6.35 -2.91
CA LYS A 117 -28.55 -5.57 -3.01
C LYS A 117 -28.70 -4.28 -3.81
N SER A 118 -29.92 -3.93 -4.23
CA SER A 118 -30.21 -2.66 -4.90
C SER A 118 -30.63 -1.54 -3.94
N THR A 119 -30.82 -1.87 -2.66
CA THR A 119 -31.24 -0.92 -1.62
C THR A 119 -30.14 0.08 -1.26
N GLU A 120 -30.53 1.29 -0.84
CA GLU A 120 -29.59 2.32 -0.38
C GLU A 120 -28.77 1.85 0.84
N ASP A 121 -29.41 1.20 1.81
CA ASP A 121 -28.71 0.63 2.97
C ASP A 121 -27.63 -0.38 2.58
N TRP A 122 -27.90 -1.24 1.58
CA TRP A 122 -26.90 -2.18 1.08
C TRP A 122 -25.75 -1.46 0.37
N ASN A 123 -26.06 -0.46 -0.46
CA ASN A 123 -25.04 0.33 -1.14
C ASN A 123 -24.13 1.05 -0.11
N ASN A 124 -24.71 1.60 0.96
CA ASN A 124 -23.95 2.23 2.05
C ASN A 124 -23.10 1.20 2.81
N PHE A 125 -23.63 -0.01 3.05
CA PHE A 125 -22.86 -1.13 3.59
C PHE A 125 -21.67 -1.51 2.70
N GLU A 126 -21.88 -1.63 1.39
CA GLU A 126 -20.83 -1.97 0.43
C GLU A 126 -19.75 -0.88 0.36
N VAL A 127 -20.14 0.39 0.35
CA VAL A 127 -19.18 1.49 0.41
C VAL A 127 -18.36 1.44 1.71
N TYR A 128 -19.01 1.17 2.85
CA TYR A 128 -18.31 1.10 4.14
C TYR A 128 -17.27 -0.02 4.19
N ILE A 129 -17.63 -1.26 3.81
CA ILE A 129 -16.67 -2.37 3.82
C ILE A 129 -15.49 -2.11 2.86
N LYS A 130 -15.73 -1.49 1.69
CA LYS A 130 -14.67 -1.09 0.77
C LYS A 130 -13.71 -0.07 1.37
N ARG A 131 -14.23 0.93 2.11
CA ARG A 131 -13.41 1.90 2.84
C ARG A 131 -12.59 1.24 3.96
N VAL A 132 -13.18 0.26 4.65
CA VAL A 132 -12.50 -0.54 5.70
C VAL A 132 -11.37 -1.38 5.12
N TRP A 133 -11.60 -2.05 3.98
CA TRP A 133 -10.56 -2.78 3.25
C TRP A 133 -9.42 -1.88 2.82
N PHE A 134 -9.74 -0.74 2.19
CA PHE A 134 -8.74 0.19 1.69
C PHE A 134 -7.88 0.76 2.83
N SER A 135 -8.49 1.04 3.99
CA SER A 135 -7.81 1.69 5.10
C SER A 135 -7.12 0.72 6.09
N ASN A 136 -7.23 -0.59 5.86
CA ASN A 136 -6.79 -1.63 6.79
C ASN A 136 -7.38 -1.48 8.20
N GLY A 137 -8.66 -1.11 8.28
CA GLY A 137 -9.37 -0.87 9.54
C GLY A 137 -10.49 0.16 9.43
N ILE A 138 -11.14 0.46 10.57
CA ILE A 138 -12.29 1.38 10.63
C ILE A 138 -11.92 2.87 10.73
N HIS A 139 -10.67 3.23 10.44
CA HIS A 139 -10.19 4.61 10.47
C HIS A 139 -9.61 4.98 9.12
N HIS A 140 -9.90 6.20 8.69
CA HIS A 140 -9.47 6.76 7.42
C HIS A 140 -7.93 6.75 7.32
N HIS A 141 -7.41 6.14 6.26
CA HIS A 141 -5.97 5.95 6.04
C HIS A 141 -5.14 7.24 6.08
N TYR A 142 -5.72 8.39 5.70
CA TYR A 142 -5.04 9.69 5.69
C TYR A 142 -5.34 10.57 6.93
N SER A 143 -6.61 10.96 7.18
CA SER A 143 -6.96 11.84 8.30
C SER A 143 -6.93 11.18 9.68
N MET A 144 -6.81 9.84 9.71
CA MET A 144 -6.89 9.01 10.92
C MET A 144 -8.25 9.04 11.62
N ASP A 145 -9.26 9.72 11.08
CA ASP A 145 -10.61 9.77 11.64
C ASP A 145 -11.31 8.42 11.51
N LYS A 146 -12.09 8.05 12.52
CA LYS A 146 -12.98 6.91 12.44
C LYS A 146 -13.98 7.10 11.29
N ILE A 147 -14.14 6.06 10.51
CA ILE A 147 -15.10 6.00 9.42
C ILE A 147 -16.44 5.63 10.05
N MET A 148 -17.38 6.58 10.03
CA MET A 148 -18.75 6.31 10.46
C MET A 148 -19.54 5.65 9.33
N PRO A 149 -20.36 4.62 9.62
CA PRO A 149 -21.24 4.01 8.61
C PRO A 149 -22.41 4.93 8.24
N ASP A 150 -22.80 4.91 6.97
CA ASP A 150 -24.00 5.60 6.46
C ASP A 150 -25.24 4.68 6.45
N PHE A 151 -25.25 3.66 7.31
CA PHE A 151 -26.39 2.77 7.55
C PHE A 151 -26.58 2.61 9.06
N SER A 152 -27.79 2.24 9.47
CA SER A 152 -28.10 2.09 10.90
C SER A 152 -27.46 0.84 11.51
N LYS A 153 -27.21 0.88 12.82
CA LYS A 153 -26.79 -0.29 13.59
C LYS A 153 -27.82 -1.42 13.51
N ASP A 154 -29.11 -1.10 13.57
CA ASP A 154 -30.19 -2.08 13.48
C ASP A 154 -30.19 -2.80 12.14
N TYR A 155 -29.92 -2.08 11.04
CA TYR A 155 -29.75 -2.67 9.72
C TYR A 155 -28.56 -3.65 9.69
N PHE A 156 -27.43 -3.28 10.28
CA PHE A 156 -26.28 -4.18 10.35
C PHE A 156 -26.55 -5.42 11.21
N VAL A 157 -27.25 -5.27 12.34
CA VAL A 157 -27.69 -6.41 13.17
C VAL A 157 -28.58 -7.35 12.36
N LYS A 158 -29.54 -6.82 11.59
CA LYS A 158 -30.36 -7.63 10.69
C LYS A 158 -29.49 -8.40 9.68
N LEU A 159 -28.51 -7.75 9.05
CA LEU A 159 -27.60 -8.43 8.11
C LEU A 159 -26.79 -9.54 8.78
N LEU A 160 -26.34 -9.34 10.03
CA LEU A 160 -25.64 -10.35 10.81
C LEU A 160 -26.54 -11.56 11.07
N GLU A 161 -27.80 -11.35 11.46
CA GLU A 161 -28.80 -12.40 11.68
C GLU A 161 -29.11 -13.18 10.39
N GLU A 162 -29.40 -12.47 9.29
CA GLU A 162 -29.76 -13.08 8.00
C GLU A 162 -28.61 -13.89 7.38
N THR A 163 -27.36 -13.58 7.74
CA THR A 163 -26.17 -14.31 7.28
C THR A 163 -25.60 -15.27 8.31
N ASN A 164 -26.25 -15.45 9.47
CA ASN A 164 -25.75 -16.26 10.59
C ASN A 164 -24.32 -15.86 11.01
N THR A 165 -24.00 -14.58 10.92
CA THR A 165 -22.69 -14.02 11.22
C THR A 165 -22.63 -13.58 12.68
N GLN A 166 -21.55 -13.97 13.36
CA GLN A 166 -21.29 -13.60 14.75
C GLN A 166 -20.25 -12.48 14.82
N ILE A 167 -20.47 -11.54 15.74
CA ILE A 167 -19.54 -10.48 16.13
C ILE A 167 -19.70 -10.25 17.63
N THR A 168 -18.62 -9.90 18.33
CA THR A 168 -18.69 -9.52 19.75
C THR A 168 -19.39 -8.18 19.92
N ASP A 169 -20.12 -7.99 21.02
CA ASP A 169 -20.77 -6.71 21.35
C ASP A 169 -19.79 -5.53 21.32
N GLU A 170 -18.58 -5.69 21.87
CA GLU A 170 -17.57 -4.62 21.85
C GLU A 170 -17.19 -4.16 20.44
N ALA A 171 -16.91 -5.12 19.55
CA ALA A 171 -16.58 -4.83 18.15
C ALA A 171 -17.78 -4.26 17.38
N LEU A 172 -19.01 -4.70 17.67
CA LEU A 172 -20.21 -4.12 17.10
C LEU A 172 -20.41 -2.67 17.55
N GLU A 173 -20.32 -2.39 18.85
CA GLU A 173 -20.41 -1.02 19.38
C GLU A 173 -19.30 -0.14 18.82
N ALA A 174 -18.08 -0.69 18.68
CA ALA A 174 -16.94 0.04 18.15
C ALA A 174 -17.16 0.55 16.72
N ILE A 175 -18.08 0.00 15.93
CA ILE A 175 -18.42 0.52 14.61
C ILE A 175 -19.24 1.82 14.70
N PHE A 176 -20.16 1.91 15.67
CA PHE A 176 -21.22 2.93 15.69
C PHE A 176 -21.10 3.96 16.82
N ASN A 177 -20.29 3.72 17.85
CA ASN A 177 -20.15 4.64 18.98
C ASN A 177 -19.21 5.82 18.66
N ASP A 178 -19.23 6.84 19.53
CA ASP A 178 -18.33 8.01 19.45
C ASP A 178 -17.02 7.82 20.22
N LYS A 179 -16.53 6.57 20.30
CA LYS A 179 -15.23 6.23 20.93
C LYS A 179 -14.19 5.89 19.87
N ASP A 180 -12.93 5.99 20.26
CA ASP A 180 -11.77 5.65 19.43
C ASP A 180 -11.82 6.39 18.09
N LEU A 181 -12.20 7.68 18.13
CA LEU A 181 -12.47 8.51 16.96
C LEU A 181 -11.24 8.78 16.08
N LYS A 182 -10.04 8.55 16.62
CA LYS A 182 -8.76 8.71 15.92
C LYS A 182 -7.95 7.43 16.02
N LYS A 183 -7.44 6.95 14.89
CA LYS A 183 -6.43 5.87 14.88
C LYS A 183 -5.16 6.30 15.59
N VAL A 184 -4.68 7.50 15.23
CA VAL A 184 -3.51 8.17 15.81
C VAL A 184 -3.93 9.59 16.14
N SER A 185 -3.83 9.98 17.40
CA SER A 185 -4.00 11.35 17.85
C SER A 185 -2.66 12.09 17.85
N LEU A 186 -2.68 13.33 17.38
CA LEU A 186 -1.55 14.27 17.46
C LEU A 186 -1.90 15.51 18.31
N ASP A 187 -3.01 15.45 19.04
CA ASP A 187 -3.45 16.54 19.91
C ASP A 187 -2.61 16.59 21.18
N ALA A 188 -1.70 17.57 21.24
CA ALA A 188 -0.80 17.77 22.36
C ALA A 188 -1.51 18.16 23.66
N SER A 189 -2.81 18.50 23.63
CA SER A 189 -3.59 18.83 24.83
C SER A 189 -4.09 17.60 25.59
N GLY A 190 -4.06 16.41 24.99
CA GLY A 190 -4.51 15.16 25.59
C GLY A 190 -3.42 14.09 25.67
N ASP A 191 -3.76 12.95 26.27
CA ASP A 191 -2.88 11.78 26.29
C ASP A 191 -2.89 11.09 24.92
N LEU A 192 -1.76 11.12 24.22
CA LEU A 192 -1.66 10.60 22.86
C LEU A 192 -1.88 9.08 22.78
N VAL A 193 -1.53 8.33 23.82
CA VAL A 193 -1.69 6.87 23.84
C VAL A 193 -3.14 6.52 24.08
N LEU A 194 -3.79 7.13 25.09
CA LEU A 194 -5.19 6.86 25.39
C LEU A 194 -6.16 7.43 24.35
N ASN A 195 -5.77 8.50 23.65
CA ASN A 195 -6.59 9.13 22.62
C ASN A 195 -6.37 8.55 21.23
N SER A 196 -5.43 7.62 21.06
CA SER A 196 -5.23 6.86 19.83
C SER A 196 -5.88 5.49 19.97
N ALA A 197 -6.58 5.04 18.92
CA ALA A 197 -7.17 3.71 18.91
C ALA A 197 -6.13 2.57 18.80
N THR A 198 -4.95 2.90 18.24
CA THR A 198 -3.83 1.96 18.01
C THR A 198 -3.12 1.51 19.29
#